data_AF-A0A8S9KBD6-F1
#
_entry.id   AF-A0A8S9KBD6-F1
#
_cell.length_a   1.000
_cell.length_b   1.000
_cell.length_c   1.000
_cell.angle_alpha   90.00
_cell.angle_beta   90.00
_cell.angle_gamma   90.00
#
_symmetry.space_group_name_H-M   'P 1'
#
loop_
_entity.id
_entity.type
_entity.pdbx_description
1 polymer ?
#
loop_
_entity_poly.entity_id
_entity_poly.type
_entity_poly.pdbx_seq_one_letter_code
_entity_poly.pdbx_strand_id
1 'polypeptide(L)'
;MNGGGLWPNQAQRMRTYTKVQKRGSVGRSIDVTRYSGYEELRNDLARMFGIEGQLEDPRPSDWKLVYTDHENDILLVGDDPWEEFVNCVQNLKILSSVEVQQMSLDADLAAIPATNQVCSETDSGNAWKVHYEDTSAAASFNR
;
A
#
# COMPACT_ATOMS: atom_id res chain seq x y z
N MET A 1 -12.30 -47.32 -15.57
CA MET A 1 -11.40 -46.65 -16.54
C MET A 1 -11.06 -45.30 -15.95
N ASN A 2 -9.77 -45.09 -15.71
CA ASN A 2 -9.19 -43.96 -14.98
C ASN A 2 -9.12 -42.74 -15.92
N GLY A 3 -9.38 -41.54 -15.41
CA GLY A 3 -9.39 -40.31 -16.20
C GLY A 3 -9.28 -39.07 -15.33
N GLY A 4 -8.41 -39.12 -14.32
CA GLY A 4 -8.03 -37.93 -13.55
C GLY A 4 -7.28 -36.96 -14.47
N GLY A 5 -7.90 -35.84 -14.81
CA GLY A 5 -7.25 -34.75 -15.51
C GLY A 5 -6.16 -34.16 -14.62
N LEU A 6 -4.90 -34.44 -14.95
CA LEU A 6 -3.76 -33.65 -14.48
C LEU A 6 -3.96 -32.24 -15.07
N TRP A 7 -4.47 -31.32 -14.26
CA TRP A 7 -4.20 -29.92 -14.54
C TRP A 7 -2.69 -29.76 -14.30
N PRO A 8 -1.91 -29.28 -15.28
CA PRO A 8 -0.54 -28.91 -14.98
C PRO A 8 -0.61 -27.93 -13.83
N ASN A 9 0.12 -28.23 -12.74
CA ASN A 9 0.38 -27.32 -11.64
C ASN A 9 0.57 -25.94 -12.27
N GLN A 10 -0.42 -25.07 -12.08
CA GLN A 10 -0.44 -23.73 -12.64
C GLN A 10 0.80 -23.09 -12.05
N ALA A 11 1.91 -23.14 -12.79
CA ALA A 11 3.18 -22.55 -12.41
C ALA A 11 2.80 -21.15 -11.98
N GLN A 12 2.90 -20.88 -10.67
CA GLN A 12 2.46 -19.62 -10.09
C GLN A 12 3.06 -18.57 -10.98
N ARG A 13 2.20 -17.81 -11.66
CA ARG A 13 2.62 -16.89 -12.72
C ARG A 13 3.54 -15.89 -12.02
N MET A 14 4.84 -16.12 -12.11
CA MET A 14 5.81 -15.40 -11.30
C MET A 14 5.63 -13.94 -11.68
N ARG A 15 5.16 -13.16 -10.71
CA ARG A 15 4.98 -11.73 -10.91
C ARG A 15 6.38 -11.16 -11.04
N THR A 16 6.82 -10.91 -12.28
CA THR A 16 8.18 -10.45 -12.55
C THR A 16 8.43 -9.02 -12.08
N TYR A 17 7.37 -8.28 -11.70
CA TYR A 17 7.49 -6.91 -11.24
C TYR A 17 6.68 -6.62 -9.96
N THR A 18 7.39 -6.05 -8.99
CA THR A 18 6.86 -5.57 -7.72
C THR A 18 6.51 -4.09 -7.83
N LYS A 19 5.31 -3.74 -7.39
CA LYS A 19 4.86 -2.34 -7.35
C LYS A 19 5.51 -1.62 -6.19
N VAL A 20 5.93 -0.38 -6.40
CA VAL A 20 6.49 0.49 -5.36
C VAL A 20 5.70 1.79 -5.29
N GLN A 21 5.29 2.18 -4.10
CA GLN A 21 4.50 3.39 -3.87
C GLN A 21 5.10 4.27 -2.78
N LYS A 22 4.94 5.58 -2.96
CA LYS A 22 5.25 6.61 -1.97
C LYS A 22 4.17 7.69 -2.07
N ARG A 23 3.62 8.14 -0.95
CA ARG A 23 2.55 9.16 -0.96
C ARG A 23 3.04 10.46 -1.56
N GLY A 24 2.20 11.06 -2.42
CA GLY A 24 2.55 12.27 -3.17
C GLY A 24 3.55 12.04 -4.31
N SER A 25 3.80 10.79 -4.71
CA SER A 25 4.69 10.45 -5.82
C SER A 25 4.02 9.50 -6.81
N VAL A 26 4.46 9.53 -8.06
CA VAL A 26 4.02 8.56 -9.08
C VAL A 26 4.63 7.18 -8.76
N GLY A 27 3.79 6.14 -8.72
CA GLY A 27 4.23 4.78 -8.43
C GLY A 27 5.18 4.21 -9.48
N ARG A 28 6.01 3.26 -9.07
CA ARG A 28 7.00 2.57 -9.93
C ARG A 28 6.76 1.06 -9.92
N SER A 29 7.37 0.36 -10.87
CA SER A 29 7.36 -1.10 -10.96
C SER A 29 8.79 -1.57 -11.19
N ILE A 30 9.29 -2.44 -10.32
CA ILE A 30 10.67 -2.93 -10.35
C ILE A 30 10.69 -4.46 -10.40
N ASP A 31 11.74 -5.03 -11.00
CA ASP A 31 12.04 -6.45 -10.83
C ASP A 31 13.04 -6.59 -9.70
N VAL A 32 12.58 -7.15 -8.56
CA VAL A 32 13.36 -7.28 -7.33
C VAL A 32 14.48 -8.32 -7.48
N THR A 33 14.33 -9.27 -8.40
CA THR A 33 15.33 -10.33 -8.63
C THR A 33 16.63 -9.80 -9.25
N ARG A 34 16.63 -8.55 -9.73
CA ARG A 34 17.81 -7.91 -10.33
C ARG A 34 18.77 -7.33 -9.30
N TYR A 35 18.37 -7.23 -8.03
CA TYR A 35 19.21 -6.71 -6.96
C TYR A 35 19.90 -7.87 -6.21
N SER A 36 21.11 -7.64 -5.72
CA SER A 36 21.86 -8.63 -4.93
C SER A 36 21.58 -8.56 -3.43
N GLY A 37 20.78 -7.58 -2.97
CA GLY A 37 20.51 -7.39 -1.56
C GLY A 37 19.74 -6.11 -1.23
N TYR A 38 19.41 -5.94 0.05
CA TYR A 38 18.63 -4.81 0.55
C TYR A 38 19.30 -3.45 0.34
N GLU A 39 20.63 -3.38 0.41
CA GLU A 39 21.37 -2.14 0.22
C GLU A 39 21.16 -1.59 -1.21
N GLU A 40 21.34 -2.46 -2.22
CA GLU A 40 21.17 -2.07 -3.63
C GLU A 40 19.71 -1.68 -3.92
N LEU A 41 18.76 -2.46 -3.41
CA LEU A 41 17.33 -2.15 -3.51
C LEU A 41 17.01 -0.78 -2.91
N ARG A 42 17.43 -0.51 -1.67
CA ARG A 42 17.17 0.77 -0.98
C ARG A 42 17.79 1.94 -1.72
N ASN A 43 19.02 1.80 -2.19
CA ASN A 43 19.74 2.84 -2.93
C ASN A 43 19.02 3.20 -4.24
N ASP A 44 18.59 2.20 -5.01
CA ASP A 44 17.90 2.44 -6.28
C ASP A 44 16.51 3.04 -6.06
N LEU A 45 15.76 2.55 -5.07
CA LEU A 45 14.48 3.14 -4.68
C LEU A 45 14.63 4.58 -4.21
N ALA A 46 15.67 4.89 -3.42
CA ALA A 46 15.91 6.25 -2.96
C ALA A 46 16.12 7.22 -4.14
N ARG A 47 16.84 6.79 -5.18
CA ARG A 47 16.99 7.54 -6.44
C ARG A 47 15.67 7.70 -7.18
N MET A 48 14.90 6.61 -7.34
CA MET A 48 13.62 6.63 -8.08
C MET A 48 12.59 7.60 -7.51
N PHE A 49 12.65 7.85 -6.20
CA PHE A 49 11.72 8.71 -5.46
C PHE A 49 12.34 10.03 -4.96
N GLY A 50 13.60 10.32 -5.29
CA GLY A 50 14.26 11.59 -4.94
C GLY A 50 14.51 11.77 -3.43
N ILE A 51 14.81 10.68 -2.72
CA ILE A 51 15.07 10.64 -1.27
C ILE A 51 16.41 9.98 -0.94
N GLU A 52 17.40 10.13 -1.83
CA GLU A 52 18.77 9.65 -1.65
C GLU A 52 19.33 10.06 -0.26
N GLY A 53 20.04 9.15 0.40
CA GLY A 53 20.55 9.34 1.76
C GLY A 53 19.52 9.18 2.88
N GLN A 54 18.22 9.13 2.55
CA GLN A 54 17.11 9.05 3.51
C GLN A 54 16.36 7.71 3.47
N LEU A 55 16.81 6.68 2.75
CA LEU A 55 16.21 5.32 2.83
C LEU A 55 17.21 4.27 3.32
N GLU A 56 18.34 4.73 3.84
CA GLU A 56 19.44 3.89 4.29
C GLU A 56 19.28 3.50 5.78
N ASP A 57 19.49 2.23 6.03
CA ASP A 57 19.64 1.62 7.36
C ASP A 57 21.14 1.56 7.66
N PRO A 58 21.67 1.92 8.86
CA PRO A 58 21.02 2.06 10.17
C PRO A 58 20.73 3.50 10.62
N ARG A 59 20.73 4.49 9.72
CA ARG A 59 20.54 5.88 10.15
C ARG A 59 19.08 6.15 10.52
N PRO A 60 18.80 6.94 11.57
CA PRO A 60 17.45 7.42 11.84
C PRO A 60 16.97 8.18 10.61
N SER A 61 16.04 7.58 9.88
CA SER A 61 15.42 8.19 8.72
C SER A 61 13.94 8.44 9.01
N ASP A 62 13.44 9.55 8.48
CA ASP A 62 12.03 9.88 8.41
C ASP A 62 11.23 8.97 7.47
N TRP A 63 11.91 8.11 6.70
CA TRP A 63 11.31 7.15 5.78
C TRP A 63 11.52 5.71 6.24
N LYS A 64 10.46 4.91 6.15
CA LYS A 64 10.47 3.47 6.36
C LYS A 64 10.10 2.76 5.07
N LEU A 65 10.91 1.78 4.67
CA LEU A 65 10.60 0.89 3.57
C LEU A 65 9.89 -0.34 4.14
N VAL A 66 8.65 -0.55 3.72
CA VAL A 66 7.83 -1.70 4.13
C VAL A 66 7.38 -2.48 2.91
N TYR A 67 7.02 -3.75 3.12
CA TYR A 67 6.45 -4.58 2.09
C TYR A 67 5.15 -5.25 2.56
N THR A 68 4.32 -5.64 1.59
CA THR A 68 3.20 -6.53 1.83
C THR A 68 3.55 -7.90 1.30
N ASP A 69 3.29 -8.95 2.07
CA ASP A 69 3.56 -10.34 1.71
C ASP A 69 2.33 -11.03 1.07
N HIS A 70 2.33 -12.37 1.03
CA HIS A 70 1.22 -13.15 0.50
C HIS A 70 0.02 -13.24 1.47
N GLU A 71 0.24 -13.04 2.77
CA GLU A 71 -0.79 -13.04 3.81
C GLU A 71 -1.44 -11.65 4.00
N ASN A 72 -1.01 -10.67 3.20
CA ASN A 72 -1.42 -9.27 3.25
C ASN A 72 -0.93 -8.51 4.49
N ASP A 73 0.06 -9.04 5.20
CA ASP A 73 0.71 -8.38 6.33
C ASP A 73 1.68 -7.30 5.85
N ILE A 74 1.75 -6.19 6.58
CA ILE A 74 2.70 -5.10 6.31
C ILE A 74 3.92 -5.31 7.20
N LEU A 75 5.06 -5.64 6.57
CA LEU A 75 6.30 -6.00 7.23
C LEU A 75 7.42 -5.00 6.91
N LEU A 76 8.36 -4.83 7.83
CA LEU A 76 9.53 -3.98 7.61
C LEU A 76 10.50 -4.70 6.66
N VAL A 77 11.06 -3.97 5.68
CA VAL A 77 12.09 -4.54 4.81
C VAL A 77 13.42 -4.61 5.56
N GLY A 78 14.03 -5.78 5.62
CA GLY A 78 15.40 -5.99 6.12
C GLY A 78 15.57 -7.03 7.23
N ASP A 79 14.47 -7.54 7.80
CA ASP A 79 14.51 -8.49 8.91
C ASP A 79 14.77 -9.93 8.45
N ASP A 80 14.22 -10.32 7.30
CA ASP A 80 14.37 -11.66 6.71
C ASP A 80 15.63 -11.76 5.83
N PRO A 81 16.18 -12.97 5.60
CA PRO A 81 17.16 -13.19 4.54
C PRO A 81 16.67 -12.67 3.17
N TRP A 82 17.57 -12.16 2.35
CA TRP A 82 17.23 -11.53 1.07
C TRP A 82 16.38 -12.43 0.16
N GLU A 83 16.75 -13.70 0.09
CA GLU A 83 16.12 -14.72 -0.74
C GLU A 83 14.70 -15.04 -0.28
N GLU A 84 14.45 -15.02 1.03
CA GLU A 84 13.11 -15.20 1.59
C GLU A 84 12.23 -13.99 1.24
N PHE A 85 12.75 -12.78 1.43
CA PHE A 85 12.06 -11.55 1.03
C PHE A 85 11.69 -11.52 -0.46
N VAL A 86 12.63 -11.89 -1.35
CA VAL A 86 12.38 -11.92 -2.80
C VAL A 86 11.21 -12.85 -3.15
N ASN A 87 11.05 -13.96 -2.44
CA ASN A 87 9.96 -14.91 -2.66
C ASN A 87 8.63 -14.47 -2.04
N CYS A 88 8.67 -13.67 -0.96
CA CYS A 88 7.49 -13.25 -0.22
C CYS A 88 6.87 -11.93 -0.70
N VAL A 89 7.69 -11.01 -1.23
CA VAL A 89 7.25 -9.64 -1.51
C VAL A 89 6.17 -9.54 -2.61
N GLN A 90 5.03 -8.94 -2.29
CA GLN A 90 3.97 -8.61 -3.25
C GLN A 90 3.98 -7.14 -3.69
N ASN A 91 4.17 -6.22 -2.73
CA ASN A 91 4.20 -4.79 -2.99
C ASN A 91 5.13 -4.09 -2.00
N LEU A 92 5.76 -3.01 -2.42
CA LEU A 92 6.62 -2.16 -1.59
C LEU A 92 5.98 -0.79 -1.37
N LYS A 93 6.17 -0.24 -0.18
CA LYS A 93 5.75 1.13 0.17
C LYS A 93 6.85 1.85 0.92
N ILE A 94 7.04 3.12 0.60
CA ILE A 94 7.89 4.05 1.34
C ILE A 94 6.98 4.97 2.13
N LEU A 95 7.08 4.88 3.45
CA LEU A 95 6.22 5.59 4.41
C LEU A 95 7.02 6.66 5.12
N SER A 96 6.44 7.84 5.28
CA SER A 96 6.94 8.85 6.21
C SER A 96 6.62 8.47 7.66
N SER A 97 7.33 9.06 8.62
CA SER A 97 7.06 8.91 10.06
C SER A 97 5.58 9.14 10.44
N VAL A 98 4.90 10.09 9.79
CA VAL A 98 3.46 10.37 10.01
C VAL A 98 2.59 9.21 9.53
N GLU A 99 2.92 8.61 8.39
CA GLU A 99 2.18 7.46 7.85
C GLU A 99 2.36 6.22 8.72
N VAL A 100 3.55 6.02 9.27
CA VAL A 100 3.82 4.94 10.23
C VAL A 100 2.95 5.09 11.49
N GLN A 101 2.87 6.31 12.04
CA GLN A 101 2.02 6.58 13.20
C GLN A 101 0.52 6.35 12.92
N GLN A 102 0.04 6.72 11.74
CA GLN A 102 -1.36 6.50 11.35
C GLN A 102 -1.70 5.01 11.25
N MET A 103 -0.78 4.18 10.74
CA MET A 103 -0.99 2.73 10.67
C MET A 103 -1.18 2.10 12.06
N SER A 104 -0.48 2.61 13.07
CA SER A 104 -0.67 2.16 14.45
C SER A 104 -2.04 2.58 15.02
N LEU A 105 -2.55 3.76 14.65
CA LEU A 105 -3.85 4.28 15.10
C LEU A 105 -5.02 3.54 14.46
N ASP A 106 -4.93 3.21 13.17
CA ASP A 106 -5.98 2.49 12.45
C ASP A 106 -6.16 1.05 12.99
N ALA A 107 -5.07 0.42 13.42
CA ALA A 107 -5.10 -0.89 14.08
C ALA A 107 -5.79 -0.83 15.47
N ASP A 108 -5.60 0.25 16.21
CA ASP A 108 -6.20 0.45 17.54
C ASP A 108 -7.70 0.78 17.44
N LEU A 109 -8.10 1.61 16.47
CA LEU A 109 -9.51 1.92 16.23
C LEU A 109 -10.31 0.68 15.78
N ALA A 110 -9.69 -0.24 15.05
CA ALA A 110 -10.30 -1.52 14.66
C ALA A 110 -10.47 -2.51 15.85
N ALA A 111 -9.79 -2.29 16.97
CA ALA A 111 -9.83 -3.14 18.16
C ALA A 111 -10.87 -2.71 19.21
N ILE A 112 -11.56 -1.57 19.03
CA ILE A 112 -12.62 -1.13 19.96
C ILE A 112 -13.93 -1.84 19.59
N PRO A 113 -14.48 -2.76 20.42
CA PRO A 113 -15.85 -3.20 20.23
C PRO A 113 -16.76 -1.99 20.46
N ALA A 114 -17.71 -1.77 19.54
CA ALA A 114 -18.70 -0.72 19.63
C ALA A 114 -19.51 -0.82 20.94
N THR A 115 -19.00 -0.20 22.00
CA THR A 115 -19.72 0.02 23.26
C THR A 115 -20.29 1.43 23.21
N ASN A 116 -21.62 1.45 23.12
CA ASN A 116 -22.52 2.58 23.25
C ASN A 116 -22.03 3.69 24.19
N GLN A 117 -21.86 4.90 23.66
CA GLN A 117 -22.13 6.14 24.40
C GLN A 117 -22.94 7.13 23.55
N VAL A 118 -24.25 7.13 23.81
CA VAL A 118 -25.19 8.27 23.78
C VAL A 118 -24.60 9.40 24.64
N CYS A 119 -24.69 10.70 24.40
CA CYS A 119 -25.10 11.55 23.28
C CYS A 119 -24.43 12.91 23.53
N SER A 120 -24.00 13.58 22.47
CA SER A 120 -24.00 15.04 22.40
C SER A 120 -24.35 15.40 20.97
N GLU A 121 -25.65 15.60 20.75
CA GLU A 121 -26.18 16.22 19.54
C GLU A 121 -25.60 17.64 19.41
N THR A 122 -24.93 17.91 18.31
CA THR A 122 -25.11 19.16 17.56
C THR A 122 -25.09 18.85 16.07
N ASP A 123 -25.98 19.53 15.40
CA ASP A 123 -26.59 19.26 14.10
C ASP A 123 -25.69 19.57 12.89
N SER A 124 -26.07 18.93 11.77
CA SER A 124 -25.79 19.28 10.36
C SER A 124 -24.50 18.81 9.67
N GLY A 125 -24.65 17.75 8.85
CA GLY A 125 -24.51 17.89 7.40
C GLY A 125 -23.27 17.28 6.72
N ASN A 126 -23.30 15.99 6.45
CA ASN A 126 -22.33 15.26 5.63
C ASN A 126 -22.55 15.59 4.14
N ALA A 127 -21.72 16.45 3.55
CA ALA A 127 -21.86 16.90 2.16
C ALA A 127 -20.75 16.33 1.22
N TRP A 128 -20.74 15.02 0.96
CA TRP A 128 -19.85 14.44 -0.07
C TRP A 128 -20.50 13.44 -1.03
N LYS A 129 -21.83 13.47 -1.20
CA LYS A 129 -22.45 12.93 -2.43
C LYS A 129 -22.53 14.00 -3.50
N VAL A 130 -21.44 14.20 -4.26
CA VAL A 130 -21.50 14.90 -5.54
C VAL A 130 -21.96 13.88 -6.59
N HIS A 131 -23.25 13.93 -6.90
CA HIS A 131 -23.84 13.29 -8.07
C HIS A 131 -23.55 14.20 -9.27
N TYR A 132 -22.98 13.64 -10.34
CA TYR A 132 -22.73 14.35 -11.60
C TYR A 132 -24.07 14.79 -12.21
N GLU A 133 -24.29 16.09 -12.37
CA GLU A 133 -25.38 16.61 -13.22
C GLU A 133 -24.90 16.61 -14.67
N ASP A 134 -25.52 15.77 -15.50
CA ASP A 134 -25.48 15.92 -16.96
C ASP A 134 -26.48 17.01 -17.36
N THR A 135 -26.00 17.92 -18.18
CA THR A 135 -26.67 19.11 -18.66
C THR A 135 -27.65 18.73 -19.76
N SER A 136 -28.96 18.88 -19.53
CA SER A 136 -29.92 19.07 -20.63
C SER A 136 -31.25 19.67 -20.16
N ALA A 137 -31.45 20.93 -20.59
CA ALA A 137 -32.70 21.54 -21.02
C ALA A 137 -33.99 21.29 -20.22
N ALA A 138 -34.52 22.35 -19.62
CA ALA A 138 -35.86 22.86 -19.97
C ALA A 138 -36.09 24.24 -19.32
N ALA A 139 -36.20 25.25 -20.17
CA ALA A 139 -36.86 26.49 -19.83
C ALA A 139 -38.36 26.24 -19.60
N SER A 140 -38.96 26.83 -18.55
CA SER A 140 -40.22 27.58 -18.65
C SER A 140 -40.75 28.07 -17.29
N PHE A 141 -40.95 29.40 -17.23
CA PHE A 141 -42.14 30.11 -16.75
C PHE A 141 -43.01 29.48 -15.63
N ASN A 142 -43.16 30.16 -14.50
CA ASN A 142 -44.17 31.22 -14.35
C ASN A 142 -44.08 31.95 -13.01
N ARG A 143 -44.66 33.15 -13.05
CA ARG A 143 -44.71 34.28 -12.11
C ARG A 143 -45.29 33.96 -10.73
#